data_AF-A0A9X4H6I1-F1
#
_entry.id   AF-A0A9X4H6I1-F1
#
_cell.length_a   1.000
_cell.length_b   1.000
_cell.length_c   1.000
_cell.angle_alpha   90.00
_cell.angle_beta   90.00
_cell.angle_gamma   90.00
#
_symmetry.space_group_name_H-M   'P 1'
#
loop_
_entity.id
_entity.type
_entity.pdbx_description
1 polymer ?
#
loop_
_entity_poly.entity_id
_entity_poly.type
_entity_poly.pdbx_seq_one_letter_code
_entity_poly.pdbx_strand_id
1 'polypeptide(L)'
;MDTGFISNWLQAIATLLAAFVTILTYIIYRRLNNVEKTKIVLDIYERLFTRKECIKIIEKIELGEGKFWIPVEDKEIQNREDIITDLEIDEYLGFFELLGDLVKRNIIDFKDVYNAFSYYIKMTWKHKGIREYIDDLRNDEKDPEIYENLEYLSGMVILRSEGGFNLSQFVKEITGLVLIILFFALIGVGINNENFTIIFLGIGGAIASALFWYSSLQNKIYNKIANSARHHNNSDIK
;
A
#
# COMPACT_ATOMS: atom_id res chain seq x y z
N MET A 1 -58.34 -9.50 14.26
CA MET A 1 -57.09 -9.47 13.49
C MET A 1 -56.07 -8.74 14.34
N ASP A 2 -54.96 -9.40 14.64
CA ASP A 2 -53.96 -8.88 15.57
C ASP A 2 -53.05 -7.88 14.86
N THR A 3 -53.26 -6.59 15.13
CA THR A 3 -52.54 -5.49 14.48
C THR A 3 -51.06 -5.44 14.89
N GLY A 4 -50.70 -6.06 16.02
CA GLY A 4 -49.32 -6.12 16.52
C GLY A 4 -48.39 -6.91 15.60
N PHE A 5 -48.87 -8.01 15.01
CA PHE A 5 -48.06 -8.86 14.13
C PHE A 5 -47.58 -8.09 12.88
N ILE A 6 -48.47 -7.35 12.22
CA ILE A 6 -48.14 -6.58 11.02
C ILE A 6 -47.12 -5.49 11.33
N SER A 7 -47.21 -4.84 12.50
CA SER A 7 -46.27 -3.78 12.90
C SER A 7 -44.84 -4.28 13.10
N ASN A 8 -44.66 -5.46 13.69
CA ASN A 8 -43.34 -6.06 13.93
C ASN A 8 -42.65 -6.45 12.61
N TRP A 9 -43.40 -6.99 11.65
CA TRP A 9 -42.87 -7.35 10.33
C TRP A 9 -42.43 -6.12 9.54
N LEU A 10 -43.22 -5.04 9.57
CA LEU A 10 -42.84 -3.79 8.93
C LEU A 10 -41.56 -3.20 9.53
N GLN A 11 -41.42 -3.24 10.86
CA GLN A 11 -40.19 -2.78 11.53
C GLN A 11 -38.97 -3.63 11.17
N ALA A 12 -39.12 -4.96 11.10
CA ALA A 12 -38.04 -5.85 10.68
C ALA A 12 -37.60 -5.57 9.23
N ILE A 13 -38.55 -5.42 8.30
CA ILE A 13 -38.26 -5.08 6.90
C ILE A 13 -37.56 -3.72 6.80
N ALA A 14 -38.06 -2.70 7.49
CA ALA A 14 -37.44 -1.37 7.51
C ALA A 14 -35.99 -1.42 8.03
N THR A 15 -35.74 -2.22 9.07
CA THR A 15 -34.39 -2.42 9.64
C THR A 15 -33.46 -3.11 8.66
N LEU A 16 -33.93 -4.16 7.96
CA LEU A 16 -33.15 -4.85 6.93
C LEU A 16 -32.82 -3.93 5.74
N LEU A 17 -33.79 -3.13 5.29
CA LEU A 17 -33.56 -2.16 4.22
C LEU A 17 -32.54 -1.09 4.63
N ALA A 18 -32.62 -0.58 5.86
CA ALA A 18 -31.65 0.37 6.38
C ALA A 18 -30.24 -0.22 6.42
N ALA A 19 -30.09 -1.44 6.95
CA ALA A 19 -28.80 -2.15 6.97
C ALA A 19 -28.25 -2.38 5.56
N PHE A 20 -29.10 -2.79 4.62
CA PHE A 20 -28.71 -2.97 3.22
C PHE A 20 -28.22 -1.66 2.59
N VAL A 21 -28.94 -0.56 2.78
CA VAL A 21 -28.54 0.78 2.28
C VAL A 21 -27.19 1.18 2.88
N THR A 22 -26.98 1.00 4.19
CA THR A 22 -25.70 1.31 4.84
C THR A 22 -24.54 0.50 4.25
N ILE A 23 -24.73 -0.81 4.02
CA ILE A 23 -23.70 -1.67 3.40
C ILE A 23 -23.42 -1.20 1.97
N LEU A 24 -24.45 -0.91 1.19
CA LEU A 24 -24.29 -0.44 -0.19
C LEU A 24 -23.54 0.89 -0.26
N THR A 25 -23.91 1.87 0.58
CA THR A 25 -23.22 3.15 0.69
C THR A 25 -21.75 2.96 1.07
N TYR A 26 -21.45 2.07 2.01
CA TYR A 26 -20.07 1.75 2.38
C TYR A 26 -19.28 1.13 1.22
N ILE A 27 -19.88 0.20 0.47
CA ILE A 27 -19.25 -0.42 -0.71
C ILE A 27 -18.97 0.65 -1.78
N ILE A 28 -19.93 1.51 -2.07
CA ILE A 28 -19.78 2.60 -3.05
C ILE A 28 -18.67 3.56 -2.61
N TYR A 29 -18.70 4.02 -1.35
CA TYR A 29 -17.67 4.89 -0.79
C TYR A 29 -16.27 4.27 -0.91
N ARG A 30 -16.13 2.99 -0.56
CA ARG A 30 -14.85 2.27 -0.68
C ARG A 30 -14.38 2.17 -2.13
N ARG A 31 -15.29 1.95 -3.08
CA ARG A 31 -14.97 1.90 -4.52
C ARG A 31 -14.52 3.27 -5.05
N LEU A 32 -15.23 4.33 -4.68
CA LEU A 32 -14.88 5.71 -5.08
C LEU A 32 -13.50 6.11 -4.53
N ASN A 33 -13.25 5.85 -3.24
CA ASN A 33 -11.96 6.10 -2.62
C ASN A 33 -10.85 5.36 -3.39
N ASN A 34 -11.02 4.08 -3.71
CA ASN A 34 -10.04 3.33 -4.49
C ASN A 34 -9.77 3.93 -5.88
N VAL A 35 -10.79 4.45 -6.57
CA VAL A 35 -10.61 5.12 -7.87
C VAL A 35 -9.76 6.38 -7.73
N GLU A 36 -9.97 7.17 -6.69
CA GLU A 36 -9.14 8.36 -6.42
C GLU A 36 -7.69 7.99 -6.13
N LYS A 37 -7.45 6.94 -5.33
CA LYS A 37 -6.10 6.42 -5.07
C LYS A 37 -5.39 6.01 -6.36
N THR A 38 -6.06 5.23 -7.21
CA THR A 38 -5.48 4.78 -8.49
C THR A 38 -5.20 5.97 -9.42
N LYS A 39 -6.05 7.01 -9.43
CA LYS A 39 -5.79 8.23 -10.22
C LYS A 39 -4.51 8.93 -9.79
N ILE A 40 -4.22 9.03 -8.49
CA ILE A 40 -2.97 9.62 -7.99
C ILE A 40 -1.77 8.83 -8.49
N VAL A 41 -1.82 7.50 -8.41
CA VAL A 41 -0.74 6.62 -8.90
C VAL A 41 -0.51 6.82 -10.41
N LEU A 42 -1.58 6.92 -11.20
CA LEU A 42 -1.50 7.14 -12.64
C LEU A 42 -0.98 8.54 -13.01
N ASP A 43 -1.37 9.59 -12.28
CA ASP A 43 -0.83 10.95 -12.49
C ASP A 43 0.67 11.00 -12.20
N ILE A 44 1.14 10.35 -11.13
CA ILE A 44 2.56 10.22 -10.83
C ILE A 44 3.28 9.43 -11.95
N TYR A 45 2.66 8.35 -12.44
CA TYR A 45 3.22 7.55 -13.53
C TYR A 45 3.38 8.38 -14.80
N GLU A 46 2.33 9.08 -15.21
CA GLU A 46 2.36 9.93 -16.38
C GLU A 46 3.44 11.02 -16.27
N ARG A 47 3.57 11.68 -15.12
CA ARG A 47 4.61 12.70 -14.89
C ARG A 47 6.01 12.14 -14.97
N LEU A 48 6.27 10.98 -14.36
CA LEU A 48 7.57 10.32 -14.40
C LEU A 48 7.97 9.96 -15.83
N PHE A 49 7.04 9.42 -16.63
CA PHE A 49 7.33 8.94 -17.99
C PHE A 49 7.14 10.00 -19.09
N THR A 50 6.72 11.22 -18.74
CA THR A 50 6.62 12.35 -19.69
C THR A 50 7.83 13.27 -19.60
N ARG A 51 8.49 13.31 -18.43
CA ARG A 51 9.68 14.12 -18.17
C ARG A 51 10.91 13.54 -18.85
N LYS A 52 11.59 14.36 -19.66
CA LYS A 52 12.75 13.90 -20.47
C LYS A 52 13.92 13.49 -19.59
N GLU A 53 14.14 14.23 -18.51
CA GLU A 53 15.16 13.99 -17.49
C GLU A 53 14.97 12.61 -16.84
N CYS A 54 13.74 12.26 -16.47
CA CYS A 54 13.42 10.98 -15.86
C CYS A 54 13.62 9.82 -16.83
N ILE A 55 13.23 9.97 -18.10
CA ILE A 55 13.46 8.95 -19.14
C ILE A 55 14.96 8.71 -19.32
N LYS A 56 15.77 9.77 -19.43
CA LYS A 56 17.23 9.65 -19.54
C LYS A 56 17.83 8.91 -18.35
N ILE A 57 17.41 9.24 -17.13
CA ILE A 57 17.89 8.56 -15.92
C ILE A 57 17.52 7.06 -15.94
N ILE A 58 16.30 6.72 -16.37
CA ILE A 58 15.87 5.32 -16.51
C ILE A 58 16.76 4.59 -17.53
N GLU A 59 17.01 5.18 -18.70
CA GLU A 59 17.89 4.60 -19.72
C GLU A 59 19.30 4.35 -19.16
N LYS A 60 19.85 5.31 -18.43
CA LYS A 60 21.17 5.21 -17.80
C LYS A 60 21.25 4.11 -16.76
N ILE A 61 20.20 3.97 -15.94
CA ILE A 61 20.06 2.88 -14.96
C ILE A 61 19.97 1.52 -15.66
N GLU A 62 19.21 1.42 -16.75
CA GLU A 62 19.05 0.18 -17.52
C GLU A 62 20.31 -0.25 -18.25
N LEU A 63 21.11 0.70 -18.72
CA LEU A 63 22.44 0.46 -19.28
C LEU A 63 23.46 0.02 -18.21
N GLY A 64 23.14 0.16 -16.93
CA GLY A 64 24.02 -0.18 -15.82
C GLY A 64 25.25 0.72 -15.75
N GLU A 65 25.13 1.97 -16.20
CA GLU A 65 26.21 2.95 -16.07
C GLU A 65 26.55 3.16 -14.58
N GLY A 66 27.79 3.53 -14.26
CA GLY A 66 28.19 3.77 -12.87
C GLY A 66 27.64 5.09 -12.32
N LYS A 67 28.54 6.02 -12.03
CA LYS A 67 28.18 7.41 -11.77
C LYS A 67 27.92 8.11 -13.10
N PHE A 68 26.72 8.67 -13.28
CA PHE A 68 26.28 9.31 -14.52
C PHE A 68 25.74 10.73 -14.34
N TRP A 69 25.87 11.30 -13.14
CA TRP A 69 25.44 12.66 -12.83
C TRP A 69 26.63 13.58 -12.53
N ILE A 70 26.41 14.89 -12.70
CA ILE A 70 27.39 15.94 -12.45
C ILE A 70 26.80 16.99 -11.49
N PRO A 71 27.56 17.45 -10.47
CA PRO A 71 27.12 18.51 -9.58
C PRO A 71 26.72 19.79 -10.30
N VAL A 72 25.64 20.43 -9.83
CA VAL A 72 25.02 21.63 -10.44
C VAL A 72 25.95 22.86 -10.44
N GLU A 73 27.02 22.83 -9.64
CA GLU A 73 27.96 23.94 -9.42
C GLU A 73 28.70 24.38 -10.70
N ASP A 74 28.75 23.51 -11.72
CA ASP A 74 29.44 23.78 -12.98
C ASP A 74 28.50 24.44 -14.01
N LYS A 75 28.50 25.77 -14.03
CA LYS A 75 27.60 26.59 -14.89
C LYS A 75 27.82 26.38 -16.39
N GLU A 76 29.01 25.95 -16.81
CA GLU A 76 29.27 25.67 -18.23
C GLU A 76 28.58 24.38 -18.70
N ILE A 77 28.25 23.50 -17.76
CA ILE A 77 27.73 22.16 -18.02
C ILE A 77 26.19 22.14 -18.10
N GLN A 78 25.50 23.09 -17.45
CA GLN A 78 24.03 23.13 -17.37
C GLN A 78 23.31 23.21 -18.73
N ASN A 79 23.99 23.63 -19.80
CA ASN A 79 23.39 23.75 -21.13
C ASN A 79 23.54 22.49 -22.00
N ARG A 80 24.19 21.44 -21.50
CA ARG A 80 24.41 20.20 -22.25
C ARG A 80 23.26 19.23 -22.03
N GLU A 81 22.49 18.98 -23.09
CA GLU A 81 21.34 18.06 -23.03
C GLU A 81 21.73 16.61 -22.69
N ASP A 82 22.98 16.20 -22.86
CA ASP A 82 23.45 14.84 -22.59
C ASP A 82 23.84 14.59 -21.12
N ILE A 83 23.83 15.64 -20.30
CA ILE A 83 24.31 15.59 -18.92
C ILE A 83 23.13 15.59 -17.96
N ILE A 84 23.20 14.69 -16.98
CA ILE A 84 22.26 14.62 -15.87
C ILE A 84 22.88 15.36 -14.68
N THR A 85 22.13 16.27 -14.10
CA THR A 85 22.52 17.06 -12.93
C THR A 85 21.99 16.47 -11.64
N ASP A 86 22.59 16.84 -10.50
CA ASP A 86 22.10 16.42 -9.17
C ASP A 86 20.62 16.78 -8.99
N LEU A 87 20.20 17.96 -9.47
CA LEU A 87 18.80 18.39 -9.42
C LEU A 87 17.86 17.43 -10.17
N GLU A 88 18.28 16.93 -11.34
CA GLU A 88 17.48 15.97 -12.11
C GLU A 88 17.42 14.60 -11.41
N ILE A 89 18.49 14.19 -10.73
CA ILE A 89 18.48 12.99 -9.87
C ILE A 89 17.52 13.20 -8.70
N ASP A 90 17.59 14.34 -8.01
CA ASP A 90 16.71 14.69 -6.90
C ASP A 90 15.24 14.65 -7.30
N GLU A 91 14.90 15.26 -8.44
CA GLU A 91 13.54 15.24 -8.98
C GLU A 91 13.07 13.83 -9.31
N TYR A 92 13.94 13.02 -9.92
CA TYR A 92 13.65 11.62 -10.25
C TYR A 92 13.42 10.77 -8.99
N LEU A 93 14.32 10.84 -8.01
CA LEU A 93 14.19 10.11 -6.75
C LEU A 93 13.02 10.62 -5.91
N GLY A 94 12.71 11.92 -6.00
CA GLY A 94 11.57 12.56 -5.36
C GLY A 94 10.22 11.92 -5.71
N PHE A 95 10.06 11.38 -6.93
CA PHE A 95 8.84 10.64 -7.29
C PHE A 95 8.66 9.38 -6.44
N PHE A 96 9.72 8.59 -6.25
CA PHE A 96 9.64 7.37 -5.45
C PHE A 96 9.53 7.69 -3.96
N GLU A 97 10.21 8.74 -3.51
CA GLU A 97 10.09 9.21 -2.13
C GLU A 97 8.65 9.61 -1.80
N LEU A 98 8.01 10.40 -2.68
CA LEU A 98 6.60 10.76 -2.58
C LEU A 98 5.70 9.53 -2.60
N LEU A 99 5.91 8.60 -3.53
CA LEU A 99 5.13 7.34 -3.58
C LEU A 99 5.24 6.57 -2.26
N GLY A 100 6.42 6.54 -1.65
CA GLY A 100 6.63 5.81 -0.42
C GLY A 100 5.91 6.46 0.76
N ASP A 101 5.97 7.79 0.87
CA ASP A 101 5.23 8.54 1.88
C ASP A 101 3.72 8.35 1.73
N LEU A 102 3.19 8.46 0.50
CA LEU A 102 1.77 8.25 0.22
C LEU A 102 1.30 6.83 0.56
N VAL A 103 2.15 5.82 0.35
CA VAL A 103 1.86 4.44 0.74
C VAL A 103 1.92 4.27 2.27
N LYS A 104 2.95 4.80 2.95
CA LYS A 104 3.06 4.74 4.43
C LYS A 104 1.83 5.37 5.10
N ARG A 105 1.34 6.48 4.54
CA ARG A 105 0.14 7.19 5.03
C ARG A 105 -1.19 6.56 4.61
N ASN A 106 -1.16 5.43 3.88
CA ASN A 106 -2.34 4.75 3.33
C ASN A 106 -3.19 5.66 2.42
N ILE A 107 -2.58 6.67 1.81
CA ILE A 107 -3.23 7.57 0.84
C ILE A 107 -3.40 6.83 -0.48
N ILE A 108 -2.40 6.04 -0.90
CA ILE A 108 -2.48 5.15 -2.07
C ILE A 108 -2.28 3.68 -1.68
N ASP A 109 -2.80 2.74 -2.48
CA ASP A 109 -2.61 1.31 -2.25
C ASP A 109 -1.26 0.85 -2.82
N PHE A 110 -0.45 0.20 -1.99
CA PHE A 110 0.81 -0.41 -2.43
C PHE A 110 0.63 -1.38 -3.60
N LYS A 111 -0.51 -2.07 -3.71
CA LYS A 111 -0.80 -2.93 -4.87
C LYS A 111 -0.73 -2.16 -6.19
N ASP A 112 -1.30 -0.96 -6.23
CA ASP A 112 -1.31 -0.16 -7.44
C ASP A 112 0.10 0.36 -7.75
N VAL A 113 0.83 0.81 -6.73
CA VAL A 113 2.25 1.20 -6.86
C VAL A 113 3.12 0.03 -7.33
N TYR A 114 2.96 -1.16 -6.77
CA TYR A 114 3.70 -2.35 -7.17
C TYR A 114 3.43 -2.70 -8.64
N ASN A 115 2.17 -2.68 -9.05
CA ASN A 115 1.80 -3.00 -10.43
C ASN A 115 2.37 -2.01 -11.45
N ALA A 116 2.45 -0.72 -11.10
CA ALA A 116 2.92 0.32 -11.99
C ALA A 116 4.45 0.53 -11.95
N PHE A 117 5.08 0.40 -10.78
CA PHE A 117 6.45 0.88 -10.55
C PHE A 117 7.43 -0.17 -10.00
N SER A 118 7.00 -1.40 -9.69
CA SER A 118 7.88 -2.38 -9.01
C SER A 118 9.21 -2.63 -9.72
N TYR A 119 9.20 -2.71 -11.05
CA TYR A 119 10.42 -2.84 -11.85
C TYR A 119 11.36 -1.64 -11.64
N TYR A 120 10.86 -0.42 -11.83
CA TYR A 120 11.65 0.80 -11.71
C TYR A 120 12.18 1.00 -10.30
N ILE A 121 11.33 0.86 -9.26
CA ILE A 121 11.74 0.94 -7.85
C ILE A 121 12.91 -0.02 -7.58
N LYS A 122 12.80 -1.27 -8.05
CA LYS A 122 13.84 -2.29 -7.86
C LYS A 122 15.13 -1.92 -8.59
N MET A 123 15.04 -1.43 -9.82
CA MET A 123 16.19 -1.03 -10.62
C MET A 123 16.90 0.18 -10.00
N THR A 124 16.15 1.24 -9.68
CA THR A 124 16.66 2.45 -9.02
C THR A 124 17.37 2.12 -7.72
N TRP A 125 16.75 1.35 -6.82
CA TRP A 125 17.35 1.01 -5.53
C TRP A 125 18.61 0.14 -5.64
N LYS A 126 18.64 -0.78 -6.62
CA LYS A 126 19.81 -1.65 -6.81
C LYS A 126 20.95 -0.97 -7.55
N HIS A 127 20.67 0.13 -8.25
CA HIS A 127 21.65 0.83 -9.05
C HIS A 127 22.79 1.38 -8.17
N LYS A 128 24.04 1.05 -8.51
CA LYS A 128 25.20 1.43 -7.70
C LYS A 128 25.35 2.94 -7.60
N GLY A 129 25.27 3.65 -8.72
CA GLY A 129 25.38 5.10 -8.74
C GLY A 129 24.29 5.80 -7.91
N ILE A 130 23.04 5.32 -7.96
CA ILE A 130 21.97 5.94 -7.16
C ILE A 130 22.23 5.73 -5.66
N ARG A 131 22.73 4.56 -5.25
CA ARG A 131 23.09 4.32 -3.85
C ARG A 131 24.24 5.21 -3.39
N GLU A 132 25.28 5.36 -4.21
CA GLU A 132 26.39 6.28 -3.93
C GLU A 132 25.88 7.72 -3.77
N TYR A 133 24.98 8.18 -4.65
CA TYR A 133 24.36 9.50 -4.55
C TYR A 133 23.60 9.71 -3.23
N ILE A 134 22.75 8.75 -2.85
CA ILE A 134 21.98 8.82 -1.60
C ILE A 134 22.91 8.80 -0.38
N ASP A 135 23.95 7.95 -0.40
CA ASP A 135 24.90 7.84 0.70
C ASP A 135 25.74 9.12 0.86
N ASP A 136 26.16 9.75 -0.24
CA ASP A 136 26.85 11.04 -0.24
C ASP A 136 25.96 12.12 0.44
N LEU A 137 24.69 12.25 0.01
CA LEU A 137 23.74 13.19 0.63
C LEU A 137 23.52 12.94 2.13
N ARG A 138 23.32 11.67 2.52
CA ARG A 138 23.14 11.29 3.94
C ARG A 138 24.34 11.69 4.78
N ASN A 139 25.55 11.55 4.25
CA ASN A 139 26.78 11.93 4.94
C ASN A 139 26.94 13.46 5.03
N ASP A 140 26.67 14.17 3.93
CA ASP A 140 26.84 15.62 3.84
C ASP A 140 25.84 16.37 4.72
N GLU A 141 24.56 15.98 4.69
CA GLU A 141 23.50 16.58 5.50
C GLU A 141 23.44 16.01 6.93
N LYS A 142 24.15 14.91 7.19
CA LYS A 142 24.11 14.14 8.45
C LYS A 142 22.70 13.66 8.81
N ASP A 143 21.91 13.32 7.78
CA ASP A 143 20.56 12.82 7.94
C ASP A 143 20.43 11.43 7.31
N PRO A 144 20.32 10.35 8.11
CA PRO A 144 20.16 9.00 7.60
C PRO A 144 18.76 8.74 7.00
N GLU A 145 17.79 9.63 7.24
CA GLU A 145 16.41 9.49 6.77
C GLU A 145 16.23 10.01 5.33
N ILE A 146 17.25 10.62 4.72
CA ILE A 146 17.20 10.99 3.30
C ILE A 146 16.86 9.75 2.46
N TYR A 147 15.79 9.89 1.68
CA TYR A 147 15.18 8.84 0.86
C TYR A 147 14.69 7.58 1.62
N GLU A 148 14.30 7.72 2.89
CA GLU A 148 13.79 6.59 3.68
C GLU A 148 12.48 6.00 3.13
N ASN A 149 11.67 6.77 2.41
CA ASN A 149 10.41 6.28 1.86
C ASN A 149 10.64 5.47 0.59
N LEU A 150 11.62 5.84 -0.24
CA LEU A 150 12.10 5.01 -1.33
C LEU A 150 12.69 3.68 -0.80
N GLU A 151 13.51 3.72 0.25
CA GLU A 151 14.06 2.51 0.88
C GLU A 151 12.93 1.58 1.37
N TYR A 152 11.94 2.15 2.06
CA TYR A 152 10.74 1.43 2.50
C TYR A 152 9.99 0.78 1.33
N LEU A 153 9.74 1.51 0.24
CA LEU A 153 9.08 0.97 -0.95
C LEU A 153 9.86 -0.19 -1.55
N SER A 154 11.17 -0.04 -1.70
CA SER A 154 12.04 -1.09 -2.25
C SER A 154 11.95 -2.36 -1.40
N GLY A 155 12.02 -2.25 -0.08
CA GLY A 155 11.84 -3.36 0.84
C GLY A 155 10.49 -4.08 0.63
N MET A 156 9.41 -3.34 0.49
CA MET A 156 8.10 -3.93 0.21
C MET A 156 8.02 -4.63 -1.16
N VAL A 157 8.63 -4.06 -2.19
CA VAL A 157 8.69 -4.67 -3.54
C VAL A 157 9.44 -6.00 -3.48
N ILE A 158 10.60 -6.04 -2.83
CA ILE A 158 11.43 -7.25 -2.67
C ILE A 158 10.62 -8.33 -1.96
N LEU A 159 10.03 -8.02 -0.81
CA LEU A 159 9.24 -8.98 -0.03
C LEU A 159 8.05 -9.54 -0.79
N ARG A 160 7.34 -8.69 -1.53
CA ARG A 160 6.21 -9.12 -2.35
C ARG A 160 6.65 -10.03 -3.50
N SER A 161 7.83 -9.79 -4.07
CA SER A 161 8.41 -10.63 -5.12
C SER A 161 8.92 -11.98 -4.61
N GLU A 162 9.40 -12.04 -3.36
CA GLU A 162 10.01 -13.23 -2.76
C GLU A 162 9.02 -14.12 -2.00
N GLY A 163 7.90 -13.58 -1.52
CA GLY A 163 7.02 -14.29 -0.60
C GLY A 163 5.57 -13.89 -0.75
N GLY A 164 5.04 -13.98 -1.98
CA GLY A 164 3.66 -13.64 -2.34
C GLY A 164 2.63 -14.05 -1.28
N PHE A 165 2.35 -13.13 -0.35
CA PHE A 165 1.28 -13.29 0.60
C PHE A 165 -0.01 -13.29 -0.22
N ASN A 166 -0.62 -14.47 -0.34
CA ASN A 166 -1.78 -14.66 -1.17
C ASN A 166 -3.00 -14.09 -0.43
N LEU A 167 -3.11 -12.76 -0.42
CA LEU A 167 -4.22 -12.03 0.19
C LEU A 167 -5.57 -12.53 -0.35
N SER A 168 -5.60 -13.04 -1.59
CA SER A 168 -6.78 -13.68 -2.17
C SER A 168 -7.20 -14.96 -1.42
N GLN A 169 -6.23 -15.74 -0.92
CA GLN A 169 -6.49 -16.93 -0.11
C GLN A 169 -6.98 -16.55 1.28
N PHE A 170 -6.34 -15.60 1.94
CA PHE A 170 -6.77 -15.09 3.24
C PHE A 170 -8.17 -14.45 3.19
N VAL A 171 -8.47 -13.66 2.16
CA VAL A 171 -9.80 -13.06 1.97
C VAL A 171 -10.86 -14.14 1.72
N LYS A 172 -10.57 -15.18 0.92
CA LYS A 172 -11.48 -16.32 0.71
C LYS A 172 -11.79 -17.06 2.02
N GLU A 173 -10.79 -17.25 2.87
CA GLU A 173 -10.97 -17.90 4.18
C GLU A 173 -11.88 -17.06 5.10
N ILE A 174 -11.69 -15.73 5.12
CA ILE A 174 -12.55 -14.84 5.92
C ILE A 174 -13.97 -14.73 5.37
N THR A 175 -14.17 -14.57 4.06
CA THR A 175 -15.54 -14.50 3.50
C THR A 175 -16.29 -15.81 3.68
N GLY A 176 -15.60 -16.96 3.61
CA GLY A 176 -16.18 -18.25 3.98
C GLY A 176 -16.70 -18.27 5.42
N LEU A 177 -15.87 -17.82 6.38
CA LEU A 177 -16.26 -17.74 7.79
C LEU A 177 -17.45 -16.81 8.04
N VAL A 178 -17.48 -15.63 7.40
CA VAL A 178 -18.59 -14.67 7.55
C VAL A 178 -19.90 -15.22 6.99
N LEU A 179 -19.87 -15.91 5.85
CA LEU A 179 -21.06 -16.55 5.27
C LEU A 179 -21.61 -17.67 6.16
N ILE A 180 -20.72 -18.47 6.76
CA ILE A 180 -21.10 -19.51 7.72
C ILE A 180 -21.79 -18.88 8.94
N ILE A 181 -21.21 -17.81 9.49
CA ILE A 181 -21.78 -17.08 10.63
C ILE A 181 -23.17 -16.53 10.30
N LEU A 182 -23.34 -15.90 9.13
CA LEU A 182 -24.63 -15.36 8.68
C LEU A 182 -25.68 -16.45 8.46
N PHE A 183 -25.27 -17.60 7.92
CA PHE A 183 -26.14 -18.76 7.74
C PHE A 183 -26.69 -19.27 9.07
N PHE A 184 -25.83 -19.39 10.10
CA PHE A 184 -26.26 -19.78 11.44
C PHE A 184 -27.14 -18.73 12.14
N ALA A 185 -26.85 -17.43 11.93
CA ALA A 185 -27.70 -16.36 12.44
C ALA A 185 -29.12 -16.42 11.83
N LEU A 186 -29.24 -16.68 10.54
CA LEU A 186 -30.54 -16.82 9.84
C LEU A 186 -31.36 -18.02 10.34
N ILE A 187 -30.71 -19.16 10.61
CA ILE A 187 -31.39 -20.33 11.20
C ILE A 187 -31.85 -20.02 12.64
N GLY A 188 -31.07 -19.25 13.39
CA GLY A 188 -31.38 -18.88 14.79
C GLY A 188 -32.57 -17.94 14.97
N VAL A 189 -32.90 -17.11 13.97
CA VAL A 189 -34.05 -16.17 14.02
C VAL A 189 -35.41 -16.89 14.12
N GLY A 190 -35.48 -18.19 13.80
CA GLY A 190 -36.69 -19.01 13.97
C GLY A 190 -36.93 -19.53 15.40
N ILE A 191 -36.03 -19.26 16.35
CA ILE A 191 -36.06 -19.85 17.70
C ILE A 191 -36.24 -18.74 18.75
N ASN A 192 -37.24 -18.87 19.63
CA ASN A 192 -37.67 -17.83 20.58
C ASN A 192 -36.56 -17.34 21.57
N ASN A 193 -36.16 -16.08 21.36
CA ASN A 193 -35.97 -14.91 22.24
C ASN A 193 -35.13 -14.83 23.55
N GLU A 194 -34.29 -15.79 23.93
CA GLU A 194 -33.23 -15.50 24.93
C GLU A 194 -31.83 -15.95 24.47
N ASN A 195 -31.76 -17.06 23.75
CA ASN A 195 -30.49 -17.57 23.23
C ASN A 195 -29.93 -16.75 22.05
N PHE A 196 -30.77 -15.96 21.36
CA PHE A 196 -30.35 -15.18 20.19
C PHE A 196 -29.36 -14.07 20.55
N THR A 197 -29.57 -13.38 21.67
CA THR A 197 -28.70 -12.29 22.15
C THR A 197 -27.30 -12.80 22.51
N ILE A 198 -27.23 -14.00 23.11
CA ILE A 198 -25.96 -14.67 23.47
C ILE A 198 -25.19 -15.06 22.20
N ILE A 199 -25.89 -15.60 21.19
CA ILE A 199 -25.27 -15.95 19.90
C ILE A 199 -24.75 -14.69 19.19
N PHE A 200 -25.50 -13.60 19.19
CA PHE A 200 -25.09 -12.35 18.55
C PHE A 200 -23.87 -11.71 19.24
N LEU A 201 -23.84 -11.72 20.58
CA LEU A 201 -22.67 -11.26 21.36
C LEU A 201 -21.45 -12.16 21.12
N GLY A 202 -21.64 -13.48 21.04
CA GLY A 202 -20.56 -14.42 20.74
C GLY A 202 -19.97 -14.20 19.34
N ILE A 203 -20.82 -13.99 18.33
CA ILE A 203 -20.40 -13.69 16.96
C ILE A 203 -19.68 -12.33 16.91
N GLY A 204 -20.23 -11.30 17.54
CA GLY A 204 -19.61 -9.98 17.61
C GLY A 204 -18.22 -10.03 18.27
N GLY A 205 -18.08 -10.79 19.36
CA GLY A 205 -16.80 -10.99 20.05
C GLY A 205 -15.78 -11.76 19.20
N ALA A 206 -16.23 -12.78 18.45
CA ALA A 206 -15.36 -13.53 17.55
C ALA A 206 -14.86 -12.67 16.38
N ILE A 207 -15.73 -11.85 15.79
CA ILE A 207 -15.36 -10.91 14.72
C ILE A 207 -14.38 -9.85 15.26
N ALA A 208 -14.64 -9.27 16.42
CA ALA A 208 -13.75 -8.30 17.05
C ALA A 208 -12.36 -8.91 17.36
N SER A 209 -12.32 -10.14 17.87
CA SER A 209 -11.06 -10.85 18.13
C SER A 209 -10.29 -11.17 16.85
N ALA A 210 -10.97 -11.56 15.77
CA ALA A 210 -10.36 -11.80 14.47
C ALA A 210 -9.75 -10.51 13.88
N LEU A 211 -10.46 -9.38 13.98
CA LEU A 211 -9.97 -8.07 13.55
C LEU A 211 -8.76 -7.60 14.38
N PHE A 212 -8.79 -7.82 15.70
CA PHE A 212 -7.66 -7.51 16.59
C PHE A 212 -6.43 -8.37 16.25
N TRP A 213 -6.61 -9.67 16.03
CA TRP A 213 -5.53 -10.57 15.64
C TRP A 213 -4.95 -10.19 14.26
N TYR A 214 -5.79 -9.83 13.30
CA TYR A 214 -5.36 -9.33 11.99
C TYR A 214 -4.51 -8.06 12.12
N SER A 215 -4.93 -7.08 12.95
CA SER A 215 -4.15 -5.88 13.22
C SER A 215 -2.79 -6.19 13.87
N SER A 216 -2.75 -7.10 14.85
CA SER A 216 -1.49 -7.53 15.47
C SER A 216 -0.55 -8.23 14.46
N LEU A 217 -1.09 -9.04 13.56
CA LEU A 217 -0.31 -9.72 12.52
C LEU A 217 0.30 -8.72 11.52
N GLN A 218 -0.46 -7.71 11.10
CA GLN A 218 0.04 -6.63 10.25
C GLN A 218 1.23 -5.91 10.90
N ASN A 219 1.14 -5.58 12.19
CA ASN A 219 2.25 -4.95 12.93
C ASN A 219 3.49 -5.86 13.02
N LYS A 220 3.31 -7.17 13.25
CA LYS A 220 4.44 -8.11 13.28
C LYS A 220 5.12 -8.23 11.92
N ILE A 221 4.32 -8.27 10.84
CA ILE A 221 4.85 -8.29 9.48
C ILE A 221 5.64 -7.01 9.26
N TYR A 222 5.05 -5.83 9.48
CA TYR A 222 5.72 -4.52 9.33
C TYR A 222 7.08 -4.46 10.05
N ASN A 223 7.14 -4.89 11.32
CA ASN A 223 8.40 -4.90 12.07
C ASN A 223 9.43 -5.87 11.47
N LYS A 224 9.00 -7.01 10.94
CA LYS A 224 9.89 -7.95 10.24
C LYS A 224 10.40 -7.36 8.92
N ILE A 225 9.57 -6.59 8.20
CA ILE A 225 9.95 -5.85 6.98
C ILE A 225 11.05 -4.85 7.30
N ALA A 226 10.81 -3.99 8.29
CA ALA A 226 11.76 -2.96 8.71
C ALA A 226 13.12 -3.57 9.12
N ASN A 227 13.12 -4.72 9.78
CA ASN A 227 14.34 -5.40 10.18
C ASN A 227 15.05 -6.11 9.02
N SER A 228 14.31 -6.70 8.06
CA SER A 228 14.91 -7.41 6.93
C SER A 228 15.57 -6.47 5.93
N ALA A 229 14.97 -5.29 5.69
CA ALA A 229 15.56 -4.25 4.84
C ALA A 229 16.91 -3.78 5.40
N ARG A 230 16.99 -3.57 6.73
CA ARG A 230 18.23 -3.20 7.42
C ARG A 230 19.32 -4.27 7.32
N HIS A 231 18.96 -5.55 7.36
CA HIS A 231 19.95 -6.64 7.35
C HIS A 231 20.48 -6.99 5.96
N HIS A 232 19.69 -6.85 4.89
CA HIS A 232 20.18 -7.08 3.53
C HIS A 232 21.19 -6.02 3.08
N ASN A 233 21.10 -4.79 3.60
CA ASN A 233 22.08 -3.74 3.31
C ASN A 233 23.49 -4.04 3.89
N ASN A 234 23.59 -4.85 4.95
CA ASN A 234 24.88 -5.19 5.58
C ASN A 234 25.58 -6.43 4.97
N SER A 235 24.88 -7.26 4.20
CA SER A 235 25.48 -8.48 3.62
C SER A 235 26.22 -8.24 2.30
N ASP A 236 25.91 -7.14 1.60
CA ASP A 236 26.38 -6.89 0.24
C ASP A 236 27.57 -5.88 0.18
N ILE A 237 28.07 -5.44 1.34
CA ILE A 237 29.22 -4.53 1.50
C ILE A 237 30.49 -5.32 1.91
N LYS A 238 30.69 -6.52 1.38
CA LYS A 238 31.92 -7.31 1.58
C LYS A 238 32.51 -7.78 0.26
#